data_AF-A0A958H7T8-F1
#
_entry.id   AF-A0A958H7T8-F1
#
_cell.length_a   1.000
_cell.length_b   1.000
_cell.length_c   1.000
_cell.angle_alpha   90.00
_cell.angle_beta   90.00
_cell.angle_gamma   90.00
#
_symmetry.space_group_name_H-M   'P 1'
#
loop_
_entity.id
_entity.type
_entity.pdbx_description
1 polymer ?
#
loop_
_entity_poly.entity_id
_entity_poly.type
_entity_poly.pdbx_seq_one_letter_code
_entity_poly.pdbx_strand_id
1 'polypeptide(L)'
;METCATTALHTYNLYWRNGHDFAIDGSFVDQPGPGEIFADPRFTDADNKDFRPLADSPVVDAGDPSDPAPPGSGGRIDLGYAQAAEASVYASKDYCEQCLNDGLAWQVTAFDTIQDAVDNVPGIAGLWTVGVAGGSEAQPAVYHEHVLLPSGVRLVGESADTTVIDADDSGSPLTLDNVANVEVRGFTITNGGEDPGDAGIAVTGSSNQITITRNILGGISPDDPSLAGNGNAGVLFAGGATGSILFNTIVANYGSGVVVADPASWLDVRYNIVAFNDAGLDNS
;
A
#
# COMPACT_ATOMS: atom_id res chain seq x y z
N MET A 1 45.78 -21.54 -15.49
CA MET A 1 45.64 -20.56 -14.41
C MET A 1 44.33 -19.85 -14.65
N GLU A 2 43.45 -19.99 -13.68
CA GLU A 2 42.02 -19.62 -13.58
C GLU A 2 41.41 -18.78 -14.70
N THR A 3 40.46 -19.42 -15.38
CA THR A 3 39.39 -18.80 -16.16
C THR A 3 38.32 -18.28 -15.20
N CYS A 4 38.33 -16.98 -14.90
CA CYS A 4 37.18 -16.29 -14.30
C CYS A 4 36.61 -15.29 -15.30
N ALA A 5 35.72 -15.78 -16.15
CA ALA A 5 34.62 -15.00 -16.70
C ALA A 5 33.36 -15.87 -16.61
N THR A 6 33.02 -16.31 -15.40
CA THR A 6 31.80 -17.04 -15.09
C THR A 6 30.63 -16.05 -14.98
N THR A 7 29.79 -16.05 -16.02
CA THR A 7 28.33 -16.13 -15.89
C THR A 7 27.64 -15.07 -15.01
N ALA A 8 27.57 -13.82 -15.47
CA ALA A 8 26.77 -12.78 -14.79
C ALA A 8 26.05 -11.78 -15.72
N LEU A 9 26.06 -11.99 -17.05
CA LEU A 9 25.61 -10.97 -18.02
C LEU A 9 24.25 -11.25 -18.68
N HIS A 10 23.64 -12.41 -18.46
CA HIS A 10 22.43 -12.83 -19.20
C HIS A 10 21.36 -13.54 -18.35
N THR A 11 21.53 -13.64 -17.04
CA THR A 11 20.49 -14.17 -16.13
C THR A 11 19.37 -13.16 -15.92
N TYR A 12 18.17 -13.62 -15.55
CA TYR A 12 16.96 -12.80 -15.32
C TYR A 12 16.51 -12.04 -16.58
N ASN A 13 16.53 -12.73 -17.71
CA ASN A 13 15.96 -12.24 -18.97
C ASN A 13 14.93 -13.25 -19.50
N LEU A 14 13.89 -12.74 -20.16
CA LEU A 14 13.00 -13.56 -20.98
C LEU A 14 13.35 -13.39 -22.46
N TYR A 15 13.44 -14.51 -23.17
CA TYR A 15 13.68 -14.58 -24.59
C TYR A 15 12.48 -15.17 -25.33
N TRP A 16 11.98 -14.45 -26.33
CA TRP A 16 10.87 -14.92 -27.16
C TRP A 16 10.90 -14.37 -28.59
N ARG A 17 10.80 -15.26 -29.59
CA ARG A 17 10.71 -14.95 -31.02
C ARG A 17 11.86 -14.07 -31.54
N ASN A 18 13.03 -14.16 -30.93
CA ASN A 18 14.23 -13.60 -31.53
C ASN A 18 14.66 -14.46 -32.73
N GLY A 19 15.47 -13.88 -33.63
CA GLY A 19 16.14 -14.68 -34.67
C GLY A 19 17.15 -15.67 -34.09
N HIS A 20 17.84 -15.22 -33.03
CA HIS A 20 18.64 -16.00 -32.07
C HIS A 20 18.50 -15.31 -30.72
N ASP A 21 18.30 -16.06 -29.64
CA ASP A 21 17.93 -15.51 -28.34
C ASP A 21 19.09 -14.74 -27.69
N PHE A 22 20.29 -15.32 -27.65
CA PHE A 22 21.50 -14.58 -27.31
C PHE A 22 22.76 -15.15 -27.97
N ALA A 23 23.88 -14.42 -27.88
CA ALA A 23 25.17 -14.85 -28.40
C ALA A 23 26.26 -14.67 -27.35
N ILE A 24 27.07 -15.70 -27.13
CA ILE A 24 28.25 -15.67 -26.27
C ILE A 24 29.48 -15.82 -27.15
N ASP A 25 30.38 -14.83 -27.12
CA ASP A 25 31.61 -14.81 -27.91
C ASP A 25 31.40 -15.09 -29.42
N GLY A 26 30.29 -14.55 -29.95
CA GLY A 26 29.91 -14.72 -31.36
C GLY A 26 29.24 -16.06 -31.71
N SER A 27 28.99 -16.92 -30.73
CA SER A 27 28.24 -18.17 -30.90
C SER A 27 26.80 -18.01 -30.39
N PHE A 28 25.82 -18.30 -31.24
CA PHE A 28 24.40 -18.24 -30.86
C PHE A 28 24.04 -19.36 -29.89
N VAL A 29 23.22 -19.02 -28.89
CA VAL A 29 22.69 -19.92 -27.88
C VAL A 29 21.18 -19.72 -27.82
N ASP A 30 20.45 -20.78 -28.14
CA ASP A 30 18.97 -20.80 -28.20
C ASP A 30 18.41 -21.84 -27.21
N GLN A 31 19.02 -21.93 -26.03
CA GLN A 31 18.63 -22.85 -24.95
C GLN A 31 18.78 -22.14 -23.59
N PRO A 32 17.84 -22.35 -22.64
CA PRO A 32 17.86 -21.67 -21.36
C PRO A 32 19.02 -22.11 -20.45
N GLY A 33 19.70 -21.14 -19.86
CA GLY A 33 20.58 -21.24 -18.72
C GLY A 33 19.88 -20.97 -17.37
N PRO A 34 20.60 -21.04 -16.24
CA PRO A 34 20.06 -20.73 -14.92
C PRO A 34 19.52 -19.29 -14.84
N GLY A 35 18.28 -19.13 -14.39
CA GLY A 35 17.65 -17.80 -14.24
C GLY A 35 17.14 -17.19 -15.55
N GLU A 36 17.10 -17.94 -16.65
CA GLU A 36 16.56 -17.47 -17.94
C GLU A 36 15.18 -18.09 -18.22
N ILE A 37 14.35 -17.34 -18.93
CA ILE A 37 13.00 -17.77 -19.31
C ILE A 37 12.87 -17.77 -20.83
N PHE A 38 12.51 -18.93 -21.39
CA PHE A 38 12.30 -19.11 -22.83
C PHE A 38 10.82 -19.45 -23.04
N ALA A 39 9.99 -18.41 -23.06
CA ALA A 39 8.54 -18.56 -23.10
C ALA A 39 7.88 -17.31 -23.69
N ASP A 40 6.63 -17.44 -24.12
CA ASP A 40 5.82 -16.27 -24.50
C ASP A 40 5.64 -15.34 -23.28
N PRO A 41 5.99 -14.04 -23.34
CA PRO A 41 5.80 -13.08 -22.26
C PRO A 41 4.33 -12.68 -22.08
N ARG A 42 3.43 -13.14 -22.95
CA ARG A 42 1.98 -12.95 -22.84
C ARG A 42 1.60 -11.49 -22.66
N PHE A 43 2.01 -10.65 -23.60
CA PHE A 43 1.66 -9.22 -23.61
C PHE A 43 0.16 -8.99 -23.78
N THR A 44 -0.34 -7.90 -23.23
CA THR A 44 -1.74 -7.49 -23.25
C THR A 44 -2.23 -7.22 -24.67
N ASP A 45 -1.48 -6.41 -25.44
CA ASP A 45 -1.80 -6.11 -26.85
C ASP A 45 -0.55 -5.64 -27.61
N ALA A 46 0.32 -6.60 -27.96
CA ALA A 46 1.58 -6.31 -28.64
C ALA A 46 1.40 -5.66 -30.03
N ASP A 47 0.30 -5.95 -30.73
CA ASP A 47 0.00 -5.40 -32.06
C ASP A 47 -0.26 -3.89 -31.99
N ASN A 48 -0.80 -3.42 -30.85
CA ASN A 48 -1.02 -2.00 -30.56
C ASN A 48 0.06 -1.38 -29.66
N LYS A 49 1.21 -2.05 -29.49
CA LYS A 49 2.35 -1.60 -28.66
C LYS A 49 2.08 -1.54 -27.16
N ASP A 50 1.10 -2.30 -26.67
CA ASP A 50 0.88 -2.54 -25.25
C ASP A 50 1.64 -3.81 -24.82
N PHE A 51 2.88 -3.60 -24.38
CA PHE A 51 3.79 -4.66 -23.97
C PHE A 51 3.69 -4.98 -22.46
N ARG A 52 2.60 -4.59 -21.80
CA ARG A 52 2.36 -4.98 -20.40
C ARG A 52 2.06 -6.47 -20.34
N PRO A 53 2.67 -7.25 -19.42
CA PRO A 53 2.38 -8.66 -19.28
C PRO A 53 0.97 -8.90 -18.72
N LEU A 54 0.31 -9.97 -19.15
CA LEU A 54 -0.90 -10.49 -18.53
C LEU A 54 -0.59 -11.05 -17.13
N ALA A 55 -1.60 -11.08 -16.24
CA ALA A 55 -1.45 -11.52 -14.85
C ALA A 55 -0.91 -12.96 -14.68
N ASP A 56 -1.03 -13.81 -15.71
CA ASP A 56 -0.53 -15.18 -15.73
C ASP A 56 0.66 -15.36 -16.70
N SER A 57 1.37 -14.27 -16.97
CA SER A 57 2.61 -14.27 -17.73
C SER A 57 3.74 -14.98 -16.96
N PRO A 58 4.64 -15.70 -17.65
CA PRO A 58 5.83 -16.28 -17.02
C PRO A 58 6.84 -15.24 -16.50
N VAL A 59 6.65 -13.95 -16.81
CA VAL A 59 7.51 -12.87 -16.31
C VAL A 59 7.09 -12.33 -14.94
N VAL A 60 5.93 -12.76 -14.43
CA VAL A 60 5.44 -12.35 -13.11
C VAL A 60 6.25 -13.06 -12.03
N ASP A 61 6.72 -12.32 -11.03
CA ASP A 61 7.59 -12.77 -9.93
C ASP A 61 8.88 -13.48 -10.39
N ALA A 62 9.39 -13.10 -11.57
CA ALA A 62 10.42 -13.85 -12.30
C ALA A 62 11.79 -13.15 -12.38
N GLY A 63 11.91 -11.93 -11.85
CA GLY A 63 13.19 -11.22 -11.80
C GLY A 63 14.12 -11.74 -10.71
N ASP A 64 15.24 -11.05 -10.50
CA ASP A 64 16.26 -11.49 -9.55
C ASP A 64 15.67 -11.60 -8.14
N PRO A 65 15.69 -12.79 -7.49
CA PRO A 65 15.20 -12.95 -6.13
C PRO A 65 15.98 -12.16 -5.07
N SER A 66 17.16 -11.64 -5.42
CA SER A 66 17.95 -10.76 -4.56
C SER A 66 17.70 -9.27 -4.80
N ASP A 67 16.99 -8.91 -5.87
CA ASP A 67 16.59 -7.53 -6.10
C ASP A 67 15.48 -7.13 -5.10
N PRO A 68 15.54 -5.91 -4.56
CA PRO A 68 14.49 -5.42 -3.67
C PRO A 68 13.19 -5.26 -4.46
N ALA A 69 12.12 -5.91 -3.99
CA ALA A 69 10.79 -5.66 -4.53
C ALA A 69 10.27 -4.30 -4.04
N PRO A 70 9.63 -3.49 -4.91
CA PRO A 70 8.93 -2.29 -4.47
C PRO A 70 7.95 -2.60 -3.32
N PRO A 71 7.77 -1.70 -2.36
CA PRO A 71 6.85 -1.96 -1.27
C PRO A 71 5.43 -2.25 -1.74
N GLY A 72 4.82 -3.30 -1.18
CA GLY A 72 3.48 -3.76 -1.59
C GLY A 72 3.45 -4.61 -2.86
N SER A 73 4.60 -4.91 -3.47
CA SER A 73 4.70 -5.71 -4.69
C SER A 73 5.36 -7.08 -4.48
N GLY A 74 4.58 -8.06 -4.02
CA GLY A 74 5.06 -9.45 -3.91
C GLY A 74 6.38 -9.59 -3.15
N GLY A 75 7.10 -10.71 -3.36
CA GLY A 75 8.43 -10.94 -2.77
C GLY A 75 9.57 -10.92 -3.79
N ARG A 76 9.25 -10.69 -5.07
CA ARG A 76 10.19 -10.65 -6.20
C ARG A 76 9.70 -9.65 -7.25
N ILE A 77 10.62 -9.02 -7.96
CA ILE A 77 10.28 -8.11 -9.06
C ILE A 77 9.81 -8.90 -10.30
N ASP A 78 8.95 -8.28 -11.12
CA ASP A 78 8.56 -8.81 -12.44
C ASP A 78 9.64 -8.49 -13.48
N LEU A 79 9.75 -9.30 -14.54
CA LEU A 79 10.59 -8.98 -15.69
C LEU A 79 9.83 -8.12 -16.72
N GLY A 80 10.38 -6.95 -17.06
CA GLY A 80 9.82 -6.06 -18.09
C GLY A 80 9.63 -4.62 -17.60
N TYR A 81 9.05 -3.76 -18.44
CA TYR A 81 8.92 -2.32 -18.14
C TYR A 81 7.74 -1.99 -17.20
N ALA A 82 6.76 -2.89 -17.11
CA ALA A 82 5.58 -2.72 -16.29
C ALA A 82 5.52 -3.85 -15.28
N GLN A 83 5.59 -3.50 -14.01
CA GLN A 83 5.26 -4.40 -12.92
C GLN A 83 3.74 -4.63 -12.94
N ALA A 84 3.30 -5.88 -12.80
CA ALA A 84 1.90 -6.25 -12.63
C ALA A 84 1.40 -6.00 -11.19
N ALA A 85 2.21 -5.41 -10.32
CA ALA A 85 1.91 -5.26 -8.90
C ALA A 85 1.20 -3.93 -8.55
N GLU A 86 -0.12 -4.02 -8.67
CA GLU A 86 -1.18 -3.46 -7.83
C GLU A 86 -1.32 -1.94 -7.53
N ALA A 87 -0.28 -1.11 -7.43
CA ALA A 87 -0.43 0.31 -7.12
C ALA A 87 -0.62 1.17 -8.38
N SER A 88 -1.65 2.01 -8.39
CA SER A 88 -1.94 2.95 -9.49
C SER A 88 -1.15 4.25 -9.37
N VAL A 89 -0.82 4.60 -8.13
CA VAL A 89 -0.05 5.76 -7.68
C VAL A 89 0.64 5.40 -6.37
N TYR A 90 1.76 6.07 -6.08
CA TYR A 90 2.63 5.69 -4.97
C TYR A 90 3.12 6.90 -4.17
N ALA A 91 3.12 6.79 -2.84
CA ALA A 91 3.67 7.79 -1.92
C ALA A 91 4.92 7.26 -1.20
N SER A 92 6.05 7.96 -1.31
CA SER A 92 7.30 7.61 -0.61
C SER A 92 8.11 8.85 -0.27
N LYS A 93 8.46 8.99 1.02
CA LYS A 93 9.33 10.07 1.50
C LYS A 93 10.76 10.00 0.97
N ASP A 94 11.19 8.80 0.58
CA ASP A 94 12.53 8.54 0.07
C ASP A 94 12.54 8.41 -1.45
N TYR A 95 11.45 8.81 -2.14
CA TYR A 95 11.39 8.73 -3.59
C TYR A 95 12.51 9.56 -4.24
N CYS A 96 13.16 8.95 -5.23
CA CYS A 96 14.28 9.54 -5.94
C CYS A 96 14.09 9.39 -7.45
N GLU A 97 13.73 10.48 -8.12
CA GLU A 97 13.47 10.53 -9.56
C GLU A 97 14.67 10.05 -10.42
N GLN A 98 15.88 10.20 -9.90
CA GLN A 98 17.13 9.89 -10.62
C GLN A 98 17.71 8.52 -10.23
N CYS A 99 17.00 7.76 -9.40
CA CYS A 99 17.43 6.43 -8.95
C CYS A 99 17.01 5.35 -9.96
N LEU A 100 17.09 4.08 -9.56
CA LEU A 100 16.71 2.95 -10.42
C LEU A 100 15.28 3.15 -10.97
N ASN A 101 15.10 2.84 -12.25
CA ASN A 101 13.80 2.95 -12.90
C ASN A 101 12.82 1.94 -12.28
N ASP A 102 11.95 2.43 -11.41
CA ASP A 102 10.89 1.71 -10.72
C ASP A 102 9.57 1.70 -11.53
N GLY A 103 9.60 2.24 -12.75
CA GLY A 103 8.41 2.35 -13.61
C GLY A 103 7.45 3.47 -13.20
N LEU A 104 7.82 4.30 -12.22
CA LEU A 104 7.04 5.44 -11.77
C LEU A 104 7.56 6.75 -12.39
N ALA A 105 6.69 7.75 -12.46
CA ALA A 105 7.01 9.09 -12.91
C ALA A 105 6.72 10.07 -11.78
N TRP A 106 7.72 10.86 -11.39
CA TRP A 106 7.59 11.86 -10.33
C TRP A 106 6.45 12.84 -10.64
N GLN A 107 5.61 13.13 -9.64
CA GLN A 107 4.42 13.98 -9.74
C GLN A 107 3.36 13.50 -10.75
N VAL A 108 3.44 12.23 -11.17
CA VAL A 108 2.43 11.61 -12.03
C VAL A 108 1.94 10.31 -11.39
N THR A 109 2.87 9.43 -11.03
CA THR A 109 2.58 8.15 -10.35
C THR A 109 3.41 7.95 -9.09
N ALA A 110 4.34 8.85 -8.77
CA ALA A 110 5.09 8.89 -7.51
C ALA A 110 5.05 10.28 -6.86
N PHE A 111 4.88 10.29 -5.53
CA PHE A 111 4.69 11.48 -4.70
C PHE A 111 5.42 11.31 -3.36
N ASP A 112 5.74 12.40 -2.66
CA ASP A 112 6.32 12.38 -1.30
C ASP A 112 5.28 12.46 -0.18
N THR A 113 4.03 12.80 -0.51
CA THR A 113 2.89 12.83 0.40
C THR A 113 1.82 11.83 -0.02
N ILE A 114 1.05 11.34 0.96
CA ILE A 114 -0.07 10.43 0.71
C ILE A 114 -1.21 11.19 0.03
N GLN A 115 -1.50 12.42 0.45
CA GLN A 115 -2.58 13.20 -0.14
C GLN A 115 -2.33 13.48 -1.63
N ASP A 116 -1.10 13.83 -2.03
CA ASP A 116 -0.80 14.05 -3.46
C ASP A 116 -0.98 12.76 -4.27
N ALA A 117 -0.58 11.61 -3.73
CA ALA A 117 -0.83 10.33 -4.40
C ALA A 117 -2.34 10.06 -4.55
N VAL A 118 -3.12 10.28 -3.49
CA VAL A 118 -4.58 10.12 -3.52
C VAL A 118 -5.23 11.08 -4.53
N ASP A 119 -4.80 12.34 -4.58
CA ASP A 119 -5.36 13.36 -5.49
C ASP A 119 -5.08 13.05 -6.96
N ASN A 120 -4.10 12.19 -7.24
CA ASN A 120 -3.70 11.78 -8.59
C ASN A 120 -4.21 10.39 -8.99
N VAL A 121 -5.08 9.75 -8.20
CA VAL A 121 -5.83 8.59 -8.71
C VAL A 121 -6.72 9.01 -9.89
N PRO A 122 -6.80 8.21 -10.98
CA PRO A 122 -7.61 8.57 -12.14
C PRO A 122 -9.09 8.77 -11.77
N GLY A 123 -9.66 9.93 -12.12
CA GLY A 123 -11.07 10.27 -11.87
C GLY A 123 -12.11 9.48 -12.69
N ILE A 124 -11.73 8.33 -13.25
CA ILE A 124 -12.62 7.40 -13.94
C ILE A 124 -13.13 6.35 -12.95
N ALA A 125 -14.37 5.92 -13.12
CA ALA A 125 -15.00 4.94 -12.24
C ALA A 125 -14.18 3.64 -12.18
N GLY A 126 -13.76 3.24 -10.98
CA GLY A 126 -12.89 2.09 -10.78
C GLY A 126 -12.50 1.94 -9.31
N LEU A 127 -11.73 0.89 -9.02
CA LEU A 127 -11.06 0.69 -7.75
C LEU A 127 -9.56 0.89 -7.97
N TRP A 128 -8.99 1.92 -7.35
CA TRP A 128 -7.61 2.35 -7.52
C TRP A 128 -6.83 2.08 -6.26
N THR A 129 -5.62 1.52 -6.41
CA THR A 129 -4.76 1.30 -5.25
C THR A 129 -3.78 2.45 -5.14
N VAL A 130 -3.69 3.05 -3.95
CA VAL A 130 -2.62 3.98 -3.58
C VAL A 130 -1.67 3.21 -2.67
N GLY A 131 -0.46 2.95 -3.16
CA GLY A 131 0.59 2.31 -2.37
C GLY A 131 1.36 3.35 -1.55
N VAL A 132 1.71 3.04 -0.31
CA VAL A 132 2.50 3.91 0.56
C VAL A 132 3.70 3.16 1.08
N ALA A 133 4.90 3.70 0.83
CA ALA A 133 6.15 3.13 1.30
C ALA A 133 6.22 3.15 2.83
N GLY A 134 6.71 2.07 3.41
CA GLY A 134 7.20 2.08 4.76
C GLY A 134 8.66 2.52 4.82
N GLY A 135 9.13 2.67 6.04
CA GLY A 135 10.56 2.71 6.33
C GLY A 135 11.07 1.31 6.67
N SER A 136 12.11 1.27 7.49
CA SER A 136 12.57 0.01 8.11
C SER A 136 11.97 -0.17 9.50
N GLU A 137 12.01 -1.38 10.06
CA GLU A 137 11.60 -1.61 11.46
C GLU A 137 12.36 -0.71 12.46
N ALA A 138 13.61 -0.35 12.16
CA ALA A 138 14.42 0.53 13.00
C ALA A 138 14.09 2.02 12.82
N GLN A 139 13.57 2.38 11.65
CA GLN A 139 13.22 3.74 11.26
C GLN A 139 11.99 3.70 10.36
N PRO A 140 10.78 3.65 10.95
CA PRO A 140 9.53 3.71 10.20
C PRO A 140 9.42 5.00 9.40
N ALA A 141 8.68 4.96 8.29
CA ALA A 141 8.29 6.14 7.54
C ALA A 141 7.04 6.74 8.19
N VAL A 142 7.18 7.95 8.75
CA VAL A 142 6.09 8.67 9.43
C VAL A 142 5.58 9.77 8.53
N TYR A 143 4.33 9.68 8.07
CA TYR A 143 3.63 10.69 7.26
C TYR A 143 2.76 11.55 8.16
N HIS A 144 3.15 12.82 8.32
CA HIS A 144 2.44 13.80 9.14
C HIS A 144 1.37 14.48 8.27
N GLU A 145 0.18 13.89 8.20
CA GLU A 145 -0.86 14.24 7.23
C GLU A 145 -2.28 13.99 7.77
N HIS A 146 -3.25 14.70 7.17
CA HIS A 146 -4.68 14.43 7.31
C HIS A 146 -5.24 14.07 5.93
N VAL A 147 -5.32 12.78 5.64
CA VAL A 147 -5.64 12.29 4.29
C VAL A 147 -7.15 12.16 4.11
N LEU A 148 -7.66 12.80 3.07
CA LEU A 148 -9.04 12.69 2.60
C LEU A 148 -9.14 11.60 1.54
N LEU A 149 -9.83 10.51 1.85
CA LEU A 149 -9.97 9.38 0.93
C LEU A 149 -11.24 9.49 0.07
N PRO A 150 -11.14 9.52 -1.27
CA PRO A 150 -12.30 9.50 -2.15
C PRO A 150 -12.85 8.08 -2.34
N SER A 151 -14.03 8.00 -2.97
CA SER A 151 -14.64 6.71 -3.31
C SER A 151 -13.76 5.89 -4.26
N GLY A 152 -13.75 4.57 -4.09
CA GLY A 152 -13.01 3.67 -4.99
C GLY A 152 -11.51 3.65 -4.77
N VAL A 153 -11.01 4.01 -3.58
CA VAL A 153 -9.58 3.92 -3.24
C VAL A 153 -9.28 2.76 -2.30
N ARG A 154 -8.22 2.01 -2.60
CA ARG A 154 -7.56 1.07 -1.69
C ARG A 154 -6.25 1.71 -1.25
N LEU A 155 -6.23 2.28 -0.06
CA LEU A 155 -5.01 2.81 0.54
C LEU A 155 -4.25 1.64 1.20
N VAL A 156 -3.03 1.37 0.72
CA VAL A 156 -2.23 0.21 1.10
C VAL A 156 -0.84 0.64 1.54
N GLY A 157 -0.57 0.53 2.83
CA GLY A 157 0.77 0.67 3.38
C GLY A 157 1.57 -0.61 3.19
N GLU A 158 2.89 -0.46 3.08
CA GLU A 158 3.83 -1.59 2.99
C GLU A 158 3.67 -2.55 4.16
N SER A 159 3.67 -2.00 5.38
CA SER A 159 3.48 -2.74 6.62
C SER A 159 3.00 -1.81 7.72
N ALA A 160 2.11 -2.29 8.58
CA ALA A 160 1.66 -1.51 9.73
C ALA A 160 2.81 -1.22 10.72
N ASP A 161 3.88 -2.03 10.71
CA ASP A 161 5.05 -1.83 11.57
C ASP A 161 5.99 -0.71 11.07
N THR A 162 5.91 -0.35 9.78
CA THR A 162 6.88 0.56 9.15
C THR A 162 6.27 1.72 8.39
N THR A 163 4.95 1.73 8.18
CA THR A 163 4.21 2.80 7.51
C THR A 163 3.26 3.47 8.51
N VAL A 164 3.59 4.68 8.95
CA VAL A 164 2.84 5.41 9.99
C VAL A 164 2.18 6.64 9.38
N ILE A 165 0.88 6.83 9.64
CA ILE A 165 0.18 8.11 9.41
C ILE A 165 -0.07 8.73 10.78
N ASP A 166 0.47 9.92 10.99
CA ASP A 166 0.44 10.69 12.23
C ASP A 166 -0.27 12.02 11.98
N ALA A 167 -1.20 12.40 12.85
CA ALA A 167 -1.96 13.65 12.71
C ALA A 167 -1.52 14.76 13.67
N ASP A 168 -0.35 14.64 14.29
CA ASP A 168 0.26 15.66 15.15
C ASP A 168 -0.68 16.17 16.26
N ASP A 169 -1.44 15.26 16.87
CA ASP A 169 -2.39 15.52 17.98
C ASP A 169 -3.55 16.44 17.58
N SER A 170 -3.97 16.40 16.31
CA SER A 170 -5.07 17.23 15.80
C SER A 170 -5.84 16.56 14.68
N GLY A 171 -7.16 16.76 14.60
CA GLY A 171 -7.95 16.20 13.50
C GLY A 171 -7.86 14.67 13.38
N SER A 172 -8.23 14.14 12.22
CA SER A 172 -8.10 12.70 11.95
C SER A 172 -6.98 12.43 10.93
N PRO A 173 -6.09 11.44 11.15
CA PRO A 173 -5.13 11.02 10.14
C PRO A 173 -5.79 10.61 8.83
N LEU A 174 -6.93 9.88 8.91
CA LEU A 174 -7.74 9.50 7.76
C LEU A 174 -9.18 9.96 7.92
N THR A 175 -9.73 10.61 6.89
CA THR A 175 -11.12 11.04 6.84
C THR A 175 -11.81 10.51 5.59
N LEU A 176 -12.97 9.87 5.79
CA LEU A 176 -13.84 9.33 4.75
C LEU A 176 -15.23 9.95 4.92
N ASP A 177 -15.57 10.95 4.09
CA ASP A 177 -16.87 11.63 4.17
C ASP A 177 -17.66 11.46 2.87
N ASN A 178 -18.86 10.89 2.99
CA ASN A 178 -19.75 10.64 1.85
C ASN A 178 -19.08 9.87 0.70
N VAL A 179 -18.39 8.79 1.05
CA VAL A 179 -17.64 7.94 0.11
C VAL A 179 -18.07 6.48 0.14
N ALA A 180 -17.79 5.75 -0.94
CA ALA A 180 -18.06 4.33 -1.04
C ALA A 180 -16.90 3.52 -1.59
N ASN A 181 -16.88 2.23 -1.24
CA ASN A 181 -15.93 1.24 -1.79
C ASN A 181 -14.47 1.63 -1.50
N VAL A 182 -14.15 1.84 -0.22
CA VAL A 182 -12.80 2.21 0.24
C VAL A 182 -12.21 1.09 1.09
N GLU A 183 -10.94 0.79 0.87
CA GLU A 183 -10.15 -0.13 1.70
C GLU A 183 -8.96 0.61 2.31
N VAL A 184 -8.71 0.40 3.61
CA VAL A 184 -7.50 0.90 4.30
C VAL A 184 -6.79 -0.28 4.95
N ARG A 185 -5.53 -0.51 4.58
CA ARG A 185 -4.71 -1.59 5.18
C ARG A 185 -3.23 -1.30 5.27
N GLY A 186 -2.56 -1.92 6.24
CA GLY A 186 -1.10 -1.94 6.35
C GLY A 186 -0.51 -0.67 6.96
N PHE A 187 -1.24 0.02 7.83
CA PHE A 187 -0.76 1.24 8.48
C PHE A 187 -0.75 1.13 10.00
N THR A 188 0.19 1.82 10.64
CA THR A 188 -0.07 2.42 11.95
C THR A 188 -0.74 3.77 11.75
N ILE A 189 -1.85 4.00 12.44
CA ILE A 189 -2.65 5.23 12.33
C ILE A 189 -2.84 5.79 13.73
N THR A 190 -2.32 6.98 13.97
CA THR A 190 -2.04 7.44 15.33
C THR A 190 -2.14 8.94 15.51
N ASN A 191 -2.14 9.36 16.79
CA ASN A 191 -2.06 10.76 17.20
C ASN A 191 -3.13 11.68 16.57
N GLY A 192 -4.34 11.15 16.34
CA GLY A 192 -5.52 11.96 16.04
C GLY A 192 -5.99 12.78 17.24
N GLY A 193 -6.71 13.87 16.98
CA GLY A 193 -7.18 14.81 17.99
C GLY A 193 -8.26 14.28 18.95
N GLU A 194 -8.59 15.12 19.93
CA GLU A 194 -9.55 14.83 21.01
C GLU A 194 -10.97 15.34 20.73
N ASP A 195 -11.20 16.07 19.63
CA ASP A 195 -12.53 16.63 19.34
C ASP A 195 -13.53 15.49 19.03
N PRO A 196 -14.84 15.66 19.31
CA PRO A 196 -15.83 14.58 19.15
C PRO A 196 -15.95 13.96 17.74
N GLY A 197 -15.49 14.67 16.71
CA GLY A 197 -15.46 14.19 15.32
C GLY A 197 -14.13 13.56 14.91
N ASP A 198 -13.10 13.65 15.76
CA ASP A 198 -11.77 13.16 15.47
C ASP A 198 -11.66 11.66 15.79
N ALA A 199 -10.84 10.96 15.02
CA ALA A 199 -10.46 9.59 15.27
C ALA A 199 -9.17 9.27 14.50
N GLY A 200 -8.56 8.11 14.75
CA GLY A 200 -7.53 7.59 13.84
C GLY A 200 -8.08 7.46 12.41
N ILE A 201 -9.29 6.91 12.29
CA ILE A 201 -10.07 6.90 11.05
C ILE A 201 -11.48 7.39 11.33
N ALA A 202 -11.84 8.55 10.77
CA ALA A 202 -13.19 9.10 10.82
C ALA A 202 -13.98 8.76 9.55
N VAL A 203 -15.14 8.11 9.71
CA VAL A 203 -16.01 7.70 8.61
C VAL A 203 -17.41 8.28 8.80
N THR A 204 -17.80 9.21 7.92
CA THR A 204 -19.02 10.03 8.08
C THR A 204 -19.85 10.07 6.79
N GLY A 205 -20.99 10.78 6.85
CA GLY A 205 -21.73 11.19 5.64
C GLY A 205 -22.37 10.04 4.86
N SER A 206 -22.94 9.03 5.52
CA SER A 206 -23.53 7.85 4.85
C SER A 206 -22.54 7.05 3.99
N SER A 207 -21.24 7.13 4.33
CA SER A 207 -20.22 6.31 3.69
C SER A 207 -20.52 4.82 3.81
N ASN A 208 -20.26 4.03 2.77
CA ASN A 208 -20.63 2.61 2.75
C ASN A 208 -19.64 1.73 1.98
N GLN A 209 -19.67 0.41 2.22
CA GLN A 209 -18.68 -0.52 1.68
C GLN A 209 -17.24 -0.14 2.09
N ILE A 210 -17.08 0.30 3.33
CA ILE A 210 -15.79 0.67 3.91
C ILE A 210 -15.17 -0.56 4.58
N THR A 211 -13.93 -0.88 4.24
CA THR A 211 -13.18 -2.00 4.83
C THR A 211 -11.90 -1.49 5.46
N ILE A 212 -11.76 -1.67 6.77
CA ILE A 212 -10.55 -1.32 7.54
C ILE A 212 -9.93 -2.63 8.01
N THR A 213 -8.72 -2.95 7.53
CA THR A 213 -8.12 -4.25 7.80
C THR A 213 -6.61 -4.23 7.97
N ARG A 214 -6.07 -5.05 8.87
CA ARG A 214 -4.61 -5.20 9.09
C ARG A 214 -3.90 -3.88 9.38
N ASN A 215 -4.51 -3.03 10.19
CA ASN A 215 -3.90 -1.81 10.70
C ASN A 215 -3.61 -1.94 12.20
N ILE A 216 -2.69 -1.11 12.67
CA ILE A 216 -2.52 -0.76 14.08
C ILE A 216 -3.17 0.62 14.27
N LEU A 217 -4.20 0.70 15.11
CA LEU A 217 -5.00 1.91 15.34
C LEU A 217 -4.77 2.38 16.77
N GLY A 218 -3.97 3.43 16.93
CA GLY A 218 -3.63 4.05 18.21
C GLY A 218 -2.13 4.04 18.51
N GLY A 219 -1.80 4.13 19.79
CA GLY A 219 -0.43 4.34 20.26
C GLY A 219 0.37 3.03 20.28
N ILE A 220 1.63 3.07 19.84
CA ILE A 220 2.49 1.87 19.79
C ILE A 220 2.99 1.50 21.19
N SER A 221 2.89 2.41 22.18
CA SER A 221 3.26 2.15 23.57
C SER A 221 2.40 2.95 24.56
N PRO A 222 1.71 2.30 25.51
CA PRO A 222 1.02 3.00 26.60
C PRO A 222 1.98 3.69 27.57
N ASP A 223 3.27 3.36 27.52
CA ASP A 223 4.32 3.89 28.41
C ASP A 223 5.20 4.97 27.74
N ASP A 224 5.00 5.25 26.44
CA ASP A 224 5.76 6.28 25.70
C ASP A 224 4.81 7.36 25.17
N PRO A 225 4.77 8.56 25.78
CA PRO A 225 3.88 9.63 25.36
C PRO A 225 4.24 10.24 24.00
N SER A 226 5.42 9.91 23.44
CA SER A 226 5.77 10.29 22.06
C SER A 226 5.14 9.37 21.01
N LEU A 227 4.48 8.28 21.45
CA LEU A 227 3.73 7.32 20.64
C LEU A 227 2.24 7.38 21.03
N ALA A 228 1.73 8.61 21.18
CA ALA A 228 0.38 8.92 21.62
C ALA A 228 -0.68 8.26 20.72
N GLY A 229 -1.65 7.58 21.32
CA GLY A 229 -2.80 7.06 20.57
C GLY A 229 -3.77 8.14 20.16
N ASN A 230 -4.82 7.77 19.43
CA ASN A 230 -5.81 8.74 18.97
C ASN A 230 -6.62 9.27 20.17
N GLY A 231 -6.81 10.59 20.20
CA GLY A 231 -7.45 11.34 21.28
C GLY A 231 -8.87 10.88 21.56
N ASN A 232 -9.77 11.03 20.58
CA ASN A 232 -11.19 10.71 20.75
C ASN A 232 -11.53 9.23 20.46
N ALA A 233 -11.10 8.70 19.30
CA ALA A 233 -11.33 7.29 18.98
C ALA A 233 -10.26 6.68 18.07
N GLY A 234 -10.07 5.36 18.13
CA GLY A 234 -9.28 4.64 17.12
C GLY A 234 -9.98 4.66 15.75
N VAL A 235 -11.28 4.35 15.74
CA VAL A 235 -12.14 4.45 14.55
C VAL A 235 -13.52 5.00 14.93
N LEU A 236 -14.04 5.94 14.16
CA LEU A 236 -15.37 6.52 14.33
C LEU A 236 -16.22 6.27 13.08
N PHE A 237 -17.43 5.73 13.24
CA PHE A 237 -18.47 5.70 12.21
C PHE A 237 -19.67 6.52 12.65
N ALA A 238 -20.03 7.56 11.89
CA ALA A 238 -21.12 8.48 12.21
C ALA A 238 -21.96 8.84 10.97
N GLY A 239 -23.10 9.53 11.17
CA GLY A 239 -23.90 10.06 10.07
C GLY A 239 -24.46 9.01 9.09
N GLY A 240 -24.81 7.81 9.59
CA GLY A 240 -25.35 6.70 8.77
C GLY A 240 -24.28 5.90 8.05
N ALA A 241 -23.01 6.01 8.45
CA ALA A 241 -21.90 5.28 7.83
C ALA A 241 -21.95 3.77 8.16
N THR A 242 -21.48 2.95 7.21
CA THR A 242 -21.50 1.49 7.32
C THR A 242 -20.21 0.85 6.80
N GLY A 243 -19.78 -0.25 7.42
CA GLY A 243 -18.53 -0.89 7.04
C GLY A 243 -18.15 -2.10 7.87
N SER A 244 -16.91 -2.54 7.70
CA SER A 244 -16.32 -3.67 8.41
C SER A 244 -14.93 -3.33 8.92
N ILE A 245 -14.66 -3.68 10.17
CA ILE A 245 -13.36 -3.55 10.83
C ILE A 245 -12.89 -4.95 11.16
N LEU A 246 -11.87 -5.43 10.43
CA LEU A 246 -11.43 -6.82 10.45
C LEU A 246 -9.92 -6.95 10.64
N PHE A 247 -9.45 -7.86 11.50
CA PHE A 247 -8.01 -8.17 11.61
C PHE A 247 -7.09 -6.98 11.95
N ASN A 248 -7.59 -6.00 12.70
CA ASN A 248 -6.81 -4.86 13.19
C ASN A 248 -6.35 -5.08 14.64
N THR A 249 -5.31 -4.35 15.03
CA THR A 249 -4.94 -4.14 16.43
C THR A 249 -5.34 -2.73 16.81
N ILE A 250 -6.35 -2.59 17.67
CA ILE A 250 -6.89 -1.31 18.12
C ILE A 250 -6.46 -1.11 19.57
N VAL A 251 -5.46 -0.27 19.77
CA VAL A 251 -4.70 -0.28 21.01
C VAL A 251 -4.31 1.12 21.50
N ALA A 252 -4.36 1.31 22.81
CA ALA A 252 -3.83 2.51 23.46
C ALA A 252 -4.40 3.84 22.94
N ASN A 253 -5.66 3.87 22.51
CA ASN A 253 -6.35 5.14 22.21
C ASN A 253 -6.76 5.81 23.52
N TYR A 254 -6.65 7.13 23.60
CA TYR A 254 -7.02 7.87 24.82
C TYR A 254 -8.54 7.82 25.06
N GLY A 255 -9.33 7.78 23.99
CA GLY A 255 -10.76 7.51 24.04
C GLY A 255 -11.10 6.08 23.64
N SER A 256 -12.20 5.92 22.90
CA SER A 256 -12.74 4.61 22.54
C SER A 256 -11.96 3.94 21.41
N GLY A 257 -11.81 2.62 21.43
CA GLY A 257 -11.19 1.88 20.33
C GLY A 257 -12.01 2.01 19.04
N VAL A 258 -13.30 1.71 19.11
CA VAL A 258 -14.26 1.92 18.02
C VAL A 258 -15.49 2.63 18.56
N VAL A 259 -15.95 3.66 17.86
CA VAL A 259 -17.19 4.37 18.13
C VAL A 259 -18.14 4.21 16.94
N VAL A 260 -19.38 3.83 17.22
CA VAL A 260 -20.50 4.00 16.29
C VAL A 260 -21.42 5.06 16.87
N ALA A 261 -21.52 6.19 16.17
CA ALA A 261 -22.35 7.31 16.53
C ALA A 261 -23.51 7.49 15.55
N ASP A 262 -24.58 8.11 16.05
CA ASP A 262 -25.80 8.46 15.31
C ASP A 262 -26.67 7.29 14.86
N PRO A 263 -27.99 7.53 14.68
CA PRO A 263 -28.88 6.54 14.10
C PRO A 263 -28.44 6.09 12.69
N ALA A 264 -28.71 4.82 12.40
CA ALA A 264 -28.44 4.17 11.11
C ALA A 264 -26.96 3.90 10.76
N SER A 265 -26.01 4.35 11.58
CA SER A 265 -24.62 3.87 11.49
C SER A 265 -24.54 2.45 12.04
N TRP A 266 -23.80 1.55 11.38
CA TRP A 266 -23.55 0.21 11.91
C TRP A 266 -22.26 -0.40 11.35
N LEU A 267 -21.64 -1.26 12.15
CA LEU A 267 -20.35 -1.87 11.85
C LEU A 267 -20.37 -3.38 12.06
N ASP A 268 -19.65 -4.10 11.20
CA ASP A 268 -19.20 -5.45 11.49
C ASP A 268 -17.77 -5.43 12.04
N VAL A 269 -17.63 -5.62 13.35
CA VAL A 269 -16.32 -5.59 14.05
C VAL A 269 -15.94 -7.01 14.44
N ARG A 270 -14.99 -7.64 13.73
CA ARG A 270 -14.58 -9.04 13.97
C ARG A 270 -13.08 -9.25 13.85
N TYR A 271 -12.57 -10.24 14.58
CA TYR A 271 -11.18 -10.68 14.47
C TYR A 271 -10.13 -9.60 14.78
N ASN A 272 -10.51 -8.57 15.55
CA ASN A 272 -9.60 -7.53 15.99
C ASN A 272 -9.05 -7.85 17.37
N ILE A 273 -7.85 -7.36 17.66
CA ILE A 273 -7.34 -7.21 19.02
C ILE A 273 -7.76 -5.81 19.49
N VAL A 274 -8.42 -5.72 20.64
CA VAL A 274 -8.84 -4.43 21.22
C VAL A 274 -8.34 -4.38 22.65
N ALA A 275 -7.42 -3.45 22.96
CA ALA A 275 -6.75 -3.40 24.25
C ALA A 275 -6.37 -1.97 24.65
N PHE A 276 -6.33 -1.67 25.94
CA PHE A 276 -5.79 -0.40 26.46
C PHE A 276 -6.44 0.90 25.94
N ASN A 277 -7.69 0.84 25.48
CA ASN A 277 -8.49 2.03 25.16
C ASN A 277 -9.36 2.41 26.38
N ASP A 278 -9.84 3.65 26.49
CA ASP A 278 -10.76 4.06 27.57
C ASP A 278 -12.05 3.23 27.54
N ALA A 279 -12.59 3.02 26.34
CA ALA A 279 -13.58 1.97 26.06
C ALA A 279 -13.16 1.13 24.85
N GLY A 280 -13.51 -0.16 24.84
CA GLY A 280 -13.16 -1.05 23.72
C GLY A 280 -13.99 -0.75 22.47
N LEU A 281 -15.31 -0.93 22.59
CA LEU A 281 -16.31 -0.61 21.56
C LEU A 281 -17.39 0.23 22.22
N ASP A 282 -17.76 1.34 21.60
CA ASP A 282 -18.77 2.27 22.06
C ASP A 282 -19.87 2.43 21.00
N ASN A 283 -21.11 2.48 21.47
CA ASN A 283 -22.31 2.65 20.66
C ASN A 283 -23.14 3.75 21.33
N SER A 284 -22.84 4.98 20.94
CA SER A 284 -23.28 6.22 21.59
C SER A 284 -24.30 6.98 20.74
#